data_AF-W8Y7V2-F1
#
_entry.id   AF-W8Y7V2-F1
#
_cell.length_a   1.000
_cell.length_b   1.000
_cell.length_c   1.000
_cell.angle_alpha   90.00
_cell.angle_beta   90.00
_cell.angle_gamma   90.00
#
_symmetry.space_group_name_H-M   'P 1'
#
loop_
_entity.id
_entity.type
_entity.pdbx_description
1 polymer ?
#
loop_
_entity_poly.entity_id
_entity_poly.type
_entity_poly.pdbx_seq_one_letter_code
_entity_poly.pdbx_strand_id
1 'polypeptide(L)'
;MKKGGSITKKRLLITSLCIAFGLFWSYKEAVFASYKPIDQYGLNKGLQNKSIGTLTHNEMKKVGEHFVTEQLSVFGSTNKEDMKRKGEELFLNRGYEQLMGNYYPNRFRDLEYKFTNEEIREETDESFLYQAVAYVAGTENGKRSEMKLNYEVKIVKVNNIFMVLEQKQRVQ
;
A
#
# COMPACT_ATOMS: atom_id res chain seq x y z
N MET A 1 -3.93 53.78 17.25
CA MET A 1 -3.79 52.70 16.25
C MET A 1 -2.57 51.84 16.58
N LYS A 2 -2.57 50.57 16.13
CA LYS A 2 -1.56 49.49 16.28
C LYS A 2 -1.76 48.51 17.46
N LYS A 3 -2.80 47.67 17.39
CA LYS A 3 -2.89 46.38 18.09
C LYS A 3 -3.04 45.18 17.12
N GLY A 4 -2.52 45.30 15.89
CA GLY A 4 -2.65 44.27 14.86
C GLY A 4 -1.46 43.32 14.70
N GLY A 5 -0.23 43.70 15.09
CA GLY A 5 0.98 42.97 14.69
C GLY A 5 1.36 41.75 15.55
N SER A 6 0.95 41.71 16.82
CA SER A 6 1.34 40.64 17.77
C SER A 6 0.55 39.34 17.54
N ILE A 7 -0.73 39.45 17.17
CA ILE A 7 -1.62 38.30 16.95
C ILE A 7 -1.25 37.58 15.66
N THR A 8 -0.93 38.31 14.59
CA THR A 8 -0.53 37.72 13.29
C THR A 8 0.78 36.96 13.39
N LYS A 9 1.78 37.48 14.12
CA LYS A 9 3.05 36.80 14.36
C LYS A 9 2.88 35.50 15.15
N LYS A 10 2.06 35.50 16.22
CA LYS A 10 1.78 34.28 17.00
C LYS A 10 1.07 33.20 16.17
N ARG A 11 0.09 33.59 15.35
CA ARG A 11 -0.62 32.65 14.45
C ARG A 11 0.32 32.04 13.43
N LEU A 12 1.18 32.84 12.80
CA LEU A 12 2.14 32.36 11.79
C LEU A 12 3.18 31.39 12.39
N LEU A 13 3.58 31.63 13.65
CA LEU A 13 4.48 30.76 14.40
C LEU A 13 3.82 29.41 14.76
N ILE A 14 2.55 29.43 15.16
CA ILE A 14 1.76 28.20 15.43
C ILE A 14 1.58 27.39 14.14
N THR A 15 1.20 28.04 13.03
CA THR A 15 1.03 27.35 11.75
C THR A 15 2.35 26.75 11.25
N SER A 16 3.47 27.48 11.37
CA SER A 16 4.81 26.96 11.03
C SER A 16 5.19 25.75 11.90
N LEU A 17 4.91 25.82 13.20
CA LEU A 17 5.16 24.72 14.13
C LEU A 17 4.31 23.49 13.77
N CYS A 18 3.01 23.65 13.48
CA CYS A 18 2.13 22.56 13.04
C CYS A 18 2.60 21.91 11.73
N ILE A 19 3.06 22.71 10.76
CA ILE A 19 3.62 22.18 9.50
C ILE A 19 4.91 21.40 9.79
N ALA A 20 5.82 21.94 10.58
CA ALA A 20 7.08 21.27 10.92
C ALA A 20 6.84 19.95 11.69
N PHE A 21 5.89 19.94 12.64
CA PHE A 21 5.51 18.72 13.36
C PHE A 21 4.84 17.69 12.45
N GLY A 22 3.96 18.12 11.54
CA GLY A 22 3.34 17.23 10.55
C GLY A 22 4.39 16.58 9.63
N LEU A 23 5.29 17.38 9.08
CA LEU A 23 6.38 16.90 8.21
C LEU A 23 7.35 15.98 8.96
N PHE A 24 7.68 16.29 10.22
CA PHE A 24 8.56 15.45 11.04
C PHE A 24 7.93 14.10 11.40
N TRP A 25 6.61 14.06 11.63
CA TRP A 25 5.89 12.82 11.93
C TRP A 25 5.81 11.90 10.69
N SER A 26 5.48 12.45 9.52
CA SER A 26 5.51 11.71 8.25
C SER A 26 6.91 11.19 7.91
N TYR A 27 7.97 11.97 8.20
CA TYR A 27 9.35 11.53 8.02
C TYR A 27 9.72 10.34 8.94
N LYS A 28 9.25 10.36 10.20
CA LYS A 28 9.46 9.25 11.13
C LYS A 28 8.77 7.97 10.65
N GLU A 29 7.52 8.02 10.19
CA GLU A 29 6.83 6.81 9.72
C GLU A 29 7.57 6.15 8.53
N ALA A 30 8.10 6.93 7.60
CA ALA A 30 8.85 6.40 6.45
C ALA A 30 10.22 5.80 6.82
N VAL A 31 10.95 6.41 7.75
CA VAL A 31 12.31 5.97 8.16
C VAL A 31 12.26 4.75 9.09
N PHE A 32 11.18 4.59 9.86
CA PHE A 32 11.02 3.49 10.82
C PHE A 32 10.09 2.36 10.34
N ALA A 33 9.69 2.36 9.07
CA ALA A 33 8.90 1.26 8.51
C ALA A 33 9.67 -0.07 8.66
N SER A 34 9.14 -0.99 9.45
CA SER A 34 9.72 -2.31 9.69
C SER A 34 9.22 -3.32 8.67
N TYR A 35 10.04 -4.33 8.36
CA TYR A 35 9.58 -5.50 7.63
C TYR A 35 8.53 -6.26 8.44
N LYS A 36 7.46 -6.69 7.76
CA LYS A 36 6.35 -7.45 8.36
C LYS A 36 5.95 -8.62 7.47
N PRO A 37 5.54 -9.76 8.05
CA PRO A 37 4.99 -10.88 7.31
C PRO A 37 3.58 -10.56 6.75
N ILE A 38 3.11 -11.37 5.79
CA ILE A 38 1.86 -11.13 5.05
C ILE A 38 0.60 -11.07 5.94
N ASP A 39 0.57 -11.84 7.03
CA ASP A 39 -0.55 -11.91 7.97
C ASP A 39 -0.84 -10.58 8.68
N GLN A 40 0.16 -9.70 8.77
CA GLN A 40 -0.01 -8.35 9.34
C GLN A 40 -0.65 -7.35 8.37
N TYR A 41 -0.82 -7.72 7.09
CA TYR A 41 -1.47 -6.91 6.07
C TYR A 41 -2.89 -7.38 5.74
N GLY A 42 -3.44 -8.33 6.51
CA GLY A 42 -4.82 -8.79 6.33
C GLY A 42 -5.86 -7.71 6.67
N LEU A 43 -6.95 -7.66 5.91
CA LEU A 43 -8.07 -6.77 6.19
C LEU A 43 -9.02 -7.40 7.22
N ASN A 44 -9.42 -6.62 8.23
CA ASN A 44 -10.45 -7.06 9.17
C ASN A 44 -11.86 -6.92 8.56
N LYS A 45 -12.83 -7.67 9.09
CA LYS A 45 -14.23 -7.65 8.61
C LYS A 45 -14.88 -6.27 8.64
N GLY A 46 -14.55 -5.44 9.63
CA GLY A 46 -15.09 -4.08 9.75
C GLY A 46 -14.67 -3.21 8.58
N LEU A 47 -13.40 -3.27 8.19
CA LEU A 47 -12.84 -2.56 7.06
C LEU A 47 -13.38 -3.12 5.73
N GLN A 48 -13.44 -4.44 5.58
CA GLN A 48 -13.96 -5.10 4.39
C GLN A 48 -15.41 -4.69 4.06
N ASN A 49 -16.22 -4.33 5.05
CA ASN A 49 -17.62 -3.94 4.86
C ASN A 49 -17.82 -2.46 4.50
N LYS A 50 -16.82 -1.59 4.70
CA LYS A 50 -16.95 -0.14 4.42
C LYS A 50 -16.93 0.19 2.94
N SER A 51 -17.78 1.11 2.48
CA SER A 51 -17.66 1.66 1.12
C SER A 51 -16.41 2.54 1.00
N ILE A 52 -15.92 2.74 -0.23
CA ILE A 52 -14.70 3.54 -0.47
C ILE A 52 -14.85 4.97 0.05
N GLY A 53 -15.95 5.66 -0.26
CA GLY A 53 -16.21 7.01 0.23
C GLY A 53 -16.35 7.15 1.77
N THR A 54 -16.34 6.06 2.53
CA THR A 54 -16.35 6.09 4.01
C THR A 54 -15.02 5.67 4.64
N LEU A 55 -14.04 5.29 3.83
CA LEU A 55 -12.71 4.94 4.32
C LEU A 55 -11.99 6.21 4.76
N THR A 56 -11.33 6.14 5.91
CA THR A 56 -10.32 7.13 6.27
C THR A 56 -9.06 6.94 5.42
N HIS A 57 -8.22 7.96 5.31
CA HIS A 57 -6.94 7.86 4.62
C HIS A 57 -6.07 6.69 5.10
N ASN A 58 -6.02 6.44 6.42
CA ASN A 58 -5.29 5.31 7.00
C ASN A 58 -5.92 3.95 6.66
N GLU A 59 -7.23 3.89 6.48
CA GLU A 59 -7.91 2.69 6.04
C GLU A 59 -7.68 2.41 4.55
N MET A 60 -7.73 3.43 3.70
CA MET A 60 -7.32 3.33 2.29
C MET A 60 -5.88 2.85 2.17
N LYS A 61 -4.97 3.36 3.02
CA LYS A 61 -3.58 2.89 3.11
C LYS A 61 -3.51 1.39 3.39
N LYS A 62 -4.20 0.90 4.43
CA LYS A 62 -4.22 -0.53 4.78
C LYS A 62 -4.78 -1.40 3.66
N VAL A 63 -5.81 -0.93 2.96
CA VAL A 63 -6.36 -1.63 1.78
C VAL A 63 -5.32 -1.67 0.65
N GLY A 64 -4.62 -0.56 0.40
CA GLY A 64 -3.51 -0.49 -0.54
C GLY A 64 -2.37 -1.46 -0.23
N GLU A 65 -1.84 -1.43 1.00
CA GLU A 65 -0.79 -2.32 1.48
C GLU A 65 -1.22 -3.80 1.35
N HIS A 66 -2.47 -4.12 1.71
CA HIS A 66 -3.04 -5.45 1.53
C HIS A 66 -2.98 -5.93 0.08
N PHE A 67 -3.49 -5.14 -0.86
CA PHE A 67 -3.48 -5.56 -2.28
C PHE A 67 -2.09 -5.69 -2.86
N VAL A 68 -1.15 -4.81 -2.48
CA VAL A 68 0.23 -4.91 -2.97
C VAL A 68 0.92 -6.13 -2.37
N THR A 69 0.76 -6.40 -1.07
CA THR A 69 1.34 -7.60 -0.44
C THR A 69 0.75 -8.89 -0.99
N GLU A 70 -0.55 -8.97 -1.21
CA GLU A 70 -1.19 -10.13 -1.82
C GLU A 70 -0.67 -10.41 -3.22
N GLN A 71 -0.45 -9.37 -4.03
CA GLN A 71 0.18 -9.51 -5.34
C GLN A 71 1.63 -9.98 -5.24
N LEU A 72 2.42 -9.40 -4.33
CA LEU A 72 3.83 -9.75 -4.12
C LEU A 72 4.04 -11.15 -3.54
N SER A 73 3.01 -11.74 -2.93
CA SER A 73 3.05 -13.12 -2.43
C SER A 73 3.37 -14.15 -3.53
N VAL A 74 3.17 -13.78 -4.80
CA VAL A 74 3.55 -14.57 -5.98
C VAL A 74 5.01 -15.01 -5.95
N PHE A 75 5.91 -14.21 -5.38
CA PHE A 75 7.34 -14.51 -5.31
C PHE A 75 7.70 -15.65 -4.34
N GLY A 76 6.80 -15.97 -3.41
CA GLY A 76 6.93 -17.08 -2.47
C GLY A 76 6.07 -18.28 -2.84
N SER A 77 5.33 -18.20 -3.96
CA SER A 77 4.41 -19.25 -4.37
C SER A 77 5.09 -20.33 -5.20
N THR A 78 4.65 -21.57 -5.01
CA THR A 78 5.01 -22.74 -5.81
C THR A 78 3.84 -23.33 -6.57
N ASN A 79 2.62 -22.89 -6.25
CA ASN A 79 1.39 -23.44 -6.81
C ASN A 79 0.76 -22.45 -7.80
N LYS A 80 0.83 -22.81 -9.08
CA LYS A 80 0.30 -22.01 -10.18
C LYS A 80 -1.24 -21.90 -10.16
N GLU A 81 -1.95 -22.95 -9.74
CA GLU A 81 -3.41 -22.93 -9.63
C GLU A 81 -3.88 -22.00 -8.51
N ASP A 82 -3.13 -21.93 -7.41
CA ASP A 82 -3.40 -20.94 -6.36
C ASP A 82 -3.21 -19.51 -6.87
N MET A 83 -2.28 -19.27 -7.79
CA MET A 83 -2.11 -17.95 -8.40
C MET A 83 -3.24 -17.58 -9.34
N LYS A 84 -3.84 -18.56 -10.03
CA LYS A 84 -5.04 -18.33 -10.84
C LYS A 84 -6.21 -17.88 -9.95
N ARG A 85 -6.52 -18.65 -8.91
CA ARG A 85 -7.56 -18.30 -7.94
C ARG A 85 -7.31 -16.94 -7.29
N LYS A 86 -6.08 -16.69 -6.81
CA LYS A 86 -5.71 -15.41 -6.22
C LYS A 86 -5.85 -14.24 -7.21
N GLY A 87 -5.53 -14.45 -8.48
CA GLY A 87 -5.77 -13.46 -9.53
C GLY A 87 -7.24 -13.09 -9.66
N GLU A 88 -8.14 -14.08 -9.64
CA GLU A 88 -9.60 -13.88 -9.70
C GLU A 88 -10.16 -13.21 -8.44
N GLU A 89 -9.57 -13.47 -7.27
CA GLU A 89 -9.96 -12.84 -6.00
C GLU A 89 -9.50 -11.38 -5.89
N LEU A 90 -8.30 -11.06 -6.41
CA LEU A 90 -7.69 -9.74 -6.23
C LEU A 90 -8.10 -8.73 -7.31
N PHE A 91 -8.29 -9.17 -8.56
CA PHE A 91 -8.44 -8.25 -9.69
C PHE A 91 -9.82 -8.33 -10.31
N LEU A 92 -10.34 -7.18 -10.74
CA LEU A 92 -11.59 -7.15 -11.50
C LEU A 92 -11.44 -7.80 -12.88
N ASN A 93 -10.27 -7.65 -13.50
CA ASN A 93 -9.99 -8.16 -14.84
C ASN A 93 -8.56 -8.66 -14.96
N ARG A 94 -8.36 -9.76 -15.71
CA ARG A 94 -7.04 -10.30 -16.09
C ARG A 94 -6.07 -10.53 -14.93
N GLY A 95 -6.58 -10.86 -13.74
CA GLY A 95 -5.76 -10.96 -12.55
C GLY A 95 -4.70 -12.04 -12.61
N TYR A 96 -5.02 -13.17 -13.25
CA TYR A 96 -4.06 -14.23 -13.47
C TYR A 96 -2.91 -13.75 -14.37
N GLU A 97 -3.16 -13.09 -15.50
CA GLU A 97 -2.08 -12.57 -16.34
C GLU A 97 -1.23 -11.53 -15.61
N GLN A 98 -1.86 -10.64 -14.83
CA GLN A 98 -1.18 -9.63 -14.02
C GLN A 98 -0.22 -10.25 -12.99
N LEU A 99 -0.69 -11.25 -12.23
CA LEU A 99 0.17 -11.96 -11.26
C LEU A 99 1.27 -12.77 -11.95
N MET A 100 0.93 -13.47 -13.03
CA MET A 100 1.87 -14.35 -13.72
C MET A 100 3.01 -13.61 -14.40
N GLY A 101 2.85 -12.33 -14.73
CA GLY A 101 3.96 -11.47 -15.18
C GLY A 101 5.12 -11.40 -14.18
N ASN A 102 4.85 -11.68 -12.90
CA ASN A 102 5.84 -11.67 -11.81
C ASN A 102 6.08 -13.06 -11.20
N TYR A 103 5.52 -14.13 -11.78
CA TYR A 103 5.62 -15.46 -11.21
C TYR A 103 6.98 -16.09 -11.51
N TYR A 104 7.83 -16.13 -10.48
CA TYR A 104 9.09 -16.84 -10.46
C TYR A 104 9.04 -17.85 -9.31
N PRO A 105 8.69 -19.12 -9.56
CA PRO A 105 8.44 -20.09 -8.50
C PRO A 105 9.69 -20.30 -7.66
N ASN A 106 9.51 -20.45 -6.35
CA ASN A 106 10.59 -20.67 -5.37
C ASN A 106 11.67 -19.57 -5.31
N ARG A 107 11.38 -18.34 -5.78
CA ARG A 107 12.37 -17.26 -5.73
C ARG A 107 12.74 -16.88 -4.30
N PHE A 108 11.74 -16.67 -3.45
CA PHE A 108 11.94 -16.33 -2.05
C PHE A 108 11.19 -17.29 -1.12
N ARG A 109 11.75 -17.48 0.08
CA ARG A 109 11.05 -18.05 1.24
C ARG A 109 10.91 -16.99 2.32
N ASP A 110 9.95 -17.17 3.22
CA ASP A 110 9.78 -16.33 4.41
C ASP A 110 9.63 -14.84 4.05
N LEU A 111 8.67 -14.55 3.17
CA LEU A 111 8.46 -13.21 2.63
C LEU A 111 8.05 -12.20 3.71
N GLU A 112 8.73 -11.06 3.70
CA GLU A 112 8.37 -9.89 4.48
C GLU A 112 8.30 -8.66 3.60
N TYR A 113 7.46 -7.70 3.99
CA TYR A 113 7.14 -6.53 3.21
C TYR A 113 7.36 -5.25 4.02
N LYS A 114 7.69 -4.17 3.34
CA LYS A 114 7.82 -2.83 3.90
C LYS A 114 7.42 -1.81 2.84
N PHE A 115 6.67 -0.79 3.22
CA PHE A 115 6.21 0.27 2.33
C PHE A 115 6.81 1.61 2.71
N THR A 116 7.18 2.41 1.70
CA THR A 116 7.59 3.80 1.86
C THR A 116 7.04 4.65 0.73
N ASN A 117 7.11 5.98 0.88
CA ASN A 117 6.63 6.96 -0.10
C ASN A 117 5.20 6.67 -0.55
N GLU A 118 4.34 6.38 0.42
CA GLU A 118 2.95 6.04 0.18
C GLU A 118 2.13 7.29 -0.10
N GLU A 119 1.38 7.28 -1.19
CA GLU A 119 0.49 8.34 -1.61
C GLU A 119 -0.88 7.74 -1.95
N ILE A 120 -1.95 8.42 -1.50
CA ILE A 120 -3.33 8.02 -1.79
C ILE A 120 -3.99 9.19 -2.49
N ARG A 121 -4.65 8.90 -3.62
CA ARG A 121 -5.46 9.86 -4.36
C ARG A 121 -6.87 9.32 -4.48
N GLU A 122 -7.81 10.00 -3.86
CA GLU A 122 -9.23 9.72 -4.05
C GLU A 122 -9.62 10.15 -5.46
N GLU A 123 -10.15 9.22 -6.26
CA GLU A 123 -10.57 9.53 -7.64
C GLU A 123 -12.09 9.69 -7.72
N THR A 124 -12.83 8.82 -7.04
CA THR A 124 -14.30 8.86 -6.94
C THR A 124 -14.73 8.29 -5.58
N ASP A 125 -16.01 8.39 -5.25
CA ASP A 125 -16.58 7.74 -4.05
C ASP A 125 -16.50 6.20 -4.10
N GLU A 126 -16.18 5.65 -5.27
CA GLU A 126 -16.10 4.21 -5.56
C GLU A 126 -14.69 3.75 -5.95
N SER A 127 -13.70 4.65 -5.96
CA SER A 127 -12.33 4.31 -6.34
C SER A 127 -11.28 5.23 -5.76
N PHE A 128 -10.15 4.66 -5.37
CA PHE A 128 -8.95 5.42 -5.03
C PHE A 128 -7.71 4.79 -5.64
N LEU A 129 -6.70 5.63 -5.87
CA LEU A 129 -5.37 5.23 -6.29
C LEU A 129 -4.46 5.14 -5.06
N TYR A 130 -3.73 4.03 -4.93
CA TYR A 130 -2.66 3.87 -3.96
C TYR A 130 -1.33 3.71 -4.70
N GLN A 131 -0.37 4.55 -4.35
CA GLN A 131 0.98 4.52 -4.87
C GLN A 131 1.95 4.28 -3.72
N ALA A 132 2.93 3.40 -3.92
CA ALA A 132 3.94 3.12 -2.90
C ALA A 132 5.22 2.56 -3.49
N VAL A 133 6.32 2.74 -2.77
CA VAL A 133 7.52 1.93 -2.93
C VAL A 133 7.39 0.73 -2.01
N ALA A 134 7.21 -0.45 -2.59
CA ALA A 134 7.16 -1.72 -1.90
C ALA A 134 8.53 -2.39 -1.90
N TYR A 135 9.00 -2.75 -0.71
CA TYR A 135 10.15 -3.61 -0.53
C TYR A 135 9.65 -5.00 -0.16
N VAL A 136 10.14 -6.01 -0.88
CA VAL A 136 9.90 -7.43 -0.58
C VAL A 136 11.23 -8.07 -0.26
N ALA A 137 11.32 -8.70 0.90
CA ALA A 137 12.52 -9.40 1.33
C ALA A 137 12.19 -10.86 1.65
N GLY A 138 13.16 -11.74 1.45
CA GLY A 138 13.03 -13.15 1.79
C GLY A 138 14.36 -13.88 1.70
N THR A 139 14.34 -15.16 2.00
CA THR A 139 15.52 -16.03 1.87
C THR A 139 15.61 -16.58 0.44
N GLU A 140 16.71 -16.28 -0.22
CA GLU A 140 17.08 -16.78 -1.56
C GLU A 140 18.46 -17.45 -1.46
N ASN A 141 18.55 -18.73 -1.81
CA ASN A 141 19.80 -19.51 -1.74
C ASN A 141 20.52 -19.44 -0.36
N GLY A 142 19.74 -19.44 0.73
CA GLY A 142 20.26 -19.42 2.10
C GLY A 142 20.74 -18.05 2.59
N LYS A 143 20.52 -16.98 1.81
CA LYS A 143 20.82 -15.59 2.20
C LYS A 143 19.58 -14.73 2.12
N ARG A 144 19.49 -13.71 2.96
CA ARG A 144 18.45 -12.69 2.84
C ARG A 144 18.71 -11.85 1.59
N SER A 145 17.71 -11.73 0.75
CA SER A 145 17.70 -10.93 -0.48
C SER A 145 16.47 -10.03 -0.45
N GLU A 146 16.57 -8.87 -1.10
CA GLU A 146 15.57 -7.80 -1.06
C GLU A 146 15.35 -7.25 -2.47
N MET A 147 14.10 -6.95 -2.81
CA MET A 147 13.72 -6.31 -4.05
C MET A 147 12.85 -5.09 -3.76
N LYS A 148 13.07 -4.04 -4.56
CA LYS A 148 12.33 -2.78 -4.50
C LYS A 148 11.47 -2.63 -5.75
N LEU A 149 10.18 -2.34 -5.55
CA LEU A 149 9.20 -2.18 -6.62
C LEU A 149 8.39 -0.91 -6.39
N ASN A 150 8.16 -0.15 -7.45
CA ASN A 150 7.20 0.95 -7.41
C ASN A 150 5.84 0.42 -7.86
N TYR A 151 4.83 0.60 -7.03
CA TYR A 151 3.45 0.20 -7.30
C TYR A 151 2.56 1.42 -7.44
N GLU A 152 1.64 1.30 -8.38
CA GLU A 152 0.45 2.12 -8.50
C GLU A 152 -0.72 1.16 -8.71
N VAL A 153 -1.68 1.15 -7.79
CA VAL A 153 -2.86 0.28 -7.84
C VAL A 153 -4.11 1.13 -7.71
N LYS A 154 -5.04 0.96 -8.65
CA LYS A 154 -6.37 1.55 -8.58
C LYS A 154 -7.31 0.53 -7.95
N ILE A 155 -7.86 0.88 -6.81
CA ILE A 155 -8.72 0.01 -6.01
C ILE A 155 -10.16 0.50 -6.15
N VAL A 156 -11.05 -0.45 -6.41
CA VAL A 156 -12.49 -0.26 -6.53
C VAL A 156 -13.23 -1.19 -5.58
N LYS A 157 -14.53 -0.96 -5.40
CA LYS A 157 -15.38 -1.86 -4.64
C LYS A 157 -16.56 -2.33 -5.50
N VAL A 158 -16.60 -3.62 -5.81
CA VAL A 158 -17.63 -4.24 -6.66
C VAL A 158 -18.36 -5.29 -5.84
N ASN A 159 -19.69 -5.26 -5.81
CA ASN A 159 -20.52 -6.18 -5.03
C ASN A 159 -20.07 -6.31 -3.56
N ASN A 160 -19.71 -5.18 -2.95
CA ASN A 160 -19.19 -5.08 -1.58
C ASN A 160 -17.82 -5.77 -1.35
N ILE A 161 -17.08 -6.10 -2.40
CA ILE A 161 -15.74 -6.68 -2.34
C ILE A 161 -14.74 -5.69 -2.93
N PHE A 162 -13.64 -5.42 -2.22
CA PHE A 162 -12.56 -4.61 -2.77
C PHE A 162 -11.82 -5.41 -3.85
N MET A 163 -11.47 -4.75 -4.95
CA MET A 163 -10.72 -5.35 -6.04
C MET A 163 -9.76 -4.34 -6.66
N VAL A 164 -8.69 -4.84 -7.26
CA VAL A 164 -7.78 -4.08 -8.11
C VAL A 164 -8.37 -3.95 -9.50
N LEU A 165 -8.67 -2.72 -9.91
CA LEU A 165 -9.11 -2.42 -11.27
C LEU A 165 -7.93 -2.34 -12.23
N GLU A 166 -6.88 -1.61 -11.83
CA GLU A 166 -5.67 -1.41 -12.61
C GLU A 166 -4.45 -1.49 -11.71
N GLN A 167 -3.35 -2.00 -12.28
CA GLN A 167 -2.06 -2.04 -11.61
C GLN A 167 -0.95 -1.66 -12.59
N LYS A 168 0.00 -0.87 -12.11
CA LYS A 168 1.29 -0.63 -12.74
C LYS A 168 2.39 -0.93 -11.73
N GLN A 169 3.34 -1.76 -12.14
CA GLN A 169 4.52 -2.07 -11.36
C GLN A 169 5.77 -1.79 -12.19
N ARG A 170 6.76 -1.18 -11.54
CA ARG A 170 8.07 -0.93 -12.13
C ARG A 170 9.14 -1.41 -11.16
N VAL A 171 9.93 -2.40 -11.60
CA VAL A 171 11.16 -2.80 -10.92
C VAL A 171 12.15 -1.64 -11.03
N GLN A 172 12.85 -1.33 -9.94
CA GLN A 172 13.87 -0.30 -9.89
C GLN A 172 15.28 -0.90 -9.95
#